data_AF-A0A9K3IJW5-F1
#
_entry.id   AF-A0A9K3IJW5-F1
#
_cell.length_a   1.000
_cell.length_b   1.000
_cell.length_c   1.000
_cell.angle_alpha   90.00
_cell.angle_beta   90.00
_cell.angle_gamma   90.00
#
_symmetry.space_group_name_H-M   'P 1'
#
loop_
_entity.id
_entity.type
_entity.pdbx_description
1 polymer ?
#
loop_
_entity_poly.entity_id
_entity_poly.type
_entity_poly.pdbx_seq_one_letter_code
_entity_poly.pdbx_strand_id
1 'polypeptide(L)'
;MIYSAVRKKDENNQDIDVEIKFNVGDLRKVLELGDSDNDPIIIPERLCKGLWCRMGFTRHLNGKYLKTMFSPPYKFLINCVVHALSHRKGAYDETSDYIMNIITCLVLNMPYNVS
;
A
#
# COMPACT_ATOMS: atom_id res chain seq x y z
N MET A 1 -4.30 18.85 -0.62
CA MET A 1 -3.69 19.64 -1.72
C MET A 1 -2.20 19.38 -1.67
N ILE A 2 -1.60 18.85 -2.74
CA ILE A 2 -0.19 18.47 -2.77
C ILE A 2 0.57 19.52 -3.58
N TYR A 3 1.68 20.00 -3.02
CA TYR A 3 2.55 20.98 -3.64
C TYR A 3 3.84 20.30 -4.06
N SER A 4 4.22 20.44 -5.32
CA SER A 4 5.49 19.95 -5.84
C SER A 4 6.16 21.02 -6.69
N ALA A 5 7.47 21.19 -6.52
CA ALA A 5 8.28 22.06 -7.36
C ALA A 5 9.02 21.19 -8.37
N VAL A 6 8.82 21.47 -9.66
CA VAL A 6 9.56 20.81 -10.74
C VAL A 6 10.45 21.82 -11.43
N ARG A 7 11.73 21.46 -11.58
CA ARG A 7 12.68 22.24 -12.37
C ARG A 7 12.37 22.09 -13.84
N LYS A 8 12.09 23.20 -14.50
CA LYS A 8 11.91 23.27 -15.95
C LYS A 8 12.87 24.33 -16.50
N LYS A 9 13.36 24.12 -17.71
CA LYS A 9 14.11 25.16 -18.43
C LYS A 9 13.18 26.15 -19.09
N ASP A 10 13.46 27.44 -18.94
CA ASP A 10 12.78 28.51 -19.67
C ASP A 10 13.27 28.60 -21.14
N GLU A 11 12.72 29.55 -21.89
CA GLU A 11 13.11 29.84 -23.28
C GLU A 11 14.58 30.29 -23.41
N ASN A 12 15.18 30.77 -22.33
CA ASN A 12 16.57 31.20 -22.21
C ASN A 12 17.48 30.12 -21.59
N ASN A 13 17.02 28.87 -21.48
CA ASN A 13 17.76 27.72 -20.97
C ASN A 13 18.15 27.84 -19.47
N GLN A 14 17.48 28.70 -18.70
CA GLN A 14 17.65 28.84 -17.25
C GLN A 14 16.70 27.90 -16.49
N ASP A 15 17.17 27.33 -15.39
CA ASP A 15 16.34 26.49 -14.53
C ASP A 15 15.39 27.36 -13.70
N ILE A 16 14.09 27.22 -13.94
CA ILE A 16 13.03 27.83 -13.16
C ILE A 16 12.28 26.75 -12.36
N ASP A 17 11.97 27.05 -11.11
CA ASP A 17 11.10 26.20 -10.28
C ASP A 17 9.64 26.53 -10.59
N VAL A 18 8.92 25.56 -11.15
CA VAL A 18 7.50 25.68 -11.43
C VAL A 18 6.71 25.01 -10.31
N GLU A 19 5.82 25.76 -9.68
CA GLU A 19 4.89 25.22 -8.69
C GLU A 19 3.77 24.44 -9.41
N ILE A 20 3.68 23.14 -9.13
CA ILE A 20 2.61 22.28 -9.61
C ILE A 20 1.68 21.99 -8.43
N LYS A 21 0.39 22.31 -8.62
CA LYS A 21 -0.68 22.02 -7.66
C LYS A 21 -1.57 20.93 -8.22
N PHE A 22 -1.71 19.85 -7.48
CA PHE A 22 -2.66 18.78 -7.78
C PHE A 22 -3.37 18.30 -6.51
N ASN A 23 -4.55 17.72 -6.71
CA ASN A 23 -5.38 17.18 -5.65
C ASN A 23 -5.40 15.63 -5.68
N VAL A 24 -6.07 15.02 -4.71
CA VAL A 24 -6.18 13.56 -4.60
C VAL A 24 -6.97 12.96 -5.78
N GLY A 25 -7.96 13.69 -6.29
CA GLY A 25 -8.72 13.29 -7.48
C GLY A 25 -7.85 13.20 -8.73
N ASP A 26 -6.87 14.12 -8.91
CA ASP A 26 -5.92 14.06 -10.01
C ASP A 26 -5.05 12.79 -9.92
N LEU A 27 -4.59 12.44 -8.71
CA LEU A 27 -3.84 11.21 -8.48
C LEU A 27 -4.69 9.97 -8.78
N ARG A 28 -5.91 9.89 -8.26
CA ARG A 28 -6.84 8.77 -8.52
C ARG A 28 -7.11 8.58 -10.00
N LYS A 29 -7.28 9.69 -10.73
CA LYS A 29 -7.49 9.68 -12.17
C LYS A 29 -6.27 9.15 -12.93
N VAL A 30 -5.07 9.61 -12.59
CA VAL A 30 -3.84 9.22 -13.30
C VAL A 30 -3.40 7.80 -12.97
N LEU A 31 -3.55 7.39 -11.71
CA LEU A 31 -3.14 6.07 -11.23
C LEU A 31 -4.21 4.98 -11.45
N GLU A 32 -5.41 5.37 -11.89
CA GLU A 32 -6.54 4.48 -12.14
C GLU A 32 -6.80 3.50 -10.98
N LEU A 33 -6.69 3.98 -9.73
CA LEU A 33 -6.73 3.14 -8.52
C LEU A 33 -8.06 2.39 -8.35
N GLY A 34 -9.14 2.88 -8.97
CA GLY A 34 -10.46 2.23 -8.95
C GLY A 34 -11.12 2.20 -7.57
N ASP A 35 -10.57 2.92 -6.59
CA ASP A 35 -11.06 3.03 -5.22
C ASP A 35 -12.01 4.23 -5.05
N SER A 36 -12.76 4.21 -3.94
CA SER A 36 -13.72 5.26 -3.57
C SER A 36 -13.44 5.78 -2.17
N ASP A 37 -13.80 7.04 -1.90
CA ASP A 37 -13.77 7.63 -0.56
C ASP A 37 -14.65 6.88 0.45
N ASN A 38 -15.65 6.15 -0.04
CA ASN A 38 -16.55 5.33 0.78
C ASN A 38 -15.97 3.95 1.11
N ASP A 39 -14.87 3.55 0.45
CA ASP A 39 -14.26 2.25 0.67
C ASP A 39 -13.47 2.25 1.99
N PRO A 40 -13.37 1.09 2.66
CA PRO A 40 -12.67 1.01 3.93
C PRO A 40 -11.16 1.23 3.75
N ILE A 41 -10.58 2.07 4.60
CA ILE A 41 -9.12 2.25 4.75
C ILE A 41 -8.58 1.35 5.89
N ILE A 42 -9.41 1.07 6.89
CA ILE A 42 -9.07 0.26 8.05
C ILE A 42 -10.02 -0.92 8.11
N ILE A 43 -9.44 -2.12 8.15
CA ILE A 43 -10.20 -3.36 8.28
C ILE A 43 -10.16 -3.80 9.75
N PRO A 44 -11.27 -4.33 10.31
CA PRO A 44 -11.27 -4.78 11.69
C PRO A 44 -10.14 -5.78 11.97
N GLU A 45 -9.35 -5.50 13.00
CA GLU A 45 -8.15 -6.27 13.34
C GLU A 45 -8.46 -7.78 13.48
N ARG A 46 -9.61 -8.10 14.09
CA ARG A 46 -10.08 -9.49 14.24
C ARG A 46 -10.29 -10.19 12.89
N LEU A 47 -10.78 -9.47 11.87
CA LEU A 47 -10.96 -10.01 10.53
C LEU A 47 -9.61 -10.27 9.86
N CYS A 48 -8.70 -9.28 9.92
CA CYS A 48 -7.34 -9.42 9.40
C CYS A 48 -6.63 -10.62 10.04
N LYS A 49 -6.51 -10.64 11.38
CA LYS A 49 -5.85 -11.73 12.11
C LYS A 49 -6.49 -13.09 11.85
N GLY A 50 -7.82 -13.16 11.82
CA GLY A 50 -8.55 -14.39 11.51
C GLY A 50 -8.27 -14.92 10.11
N LEU A 51 -8.22 -14.03 9.10
CA LEU A 51 -7.82 -14.41 7.74
C LEU A 51 -6.36 -14.87 7.69
N TRP A 52 -5.47 -14.17 8.38
CA TRP A 52 -4.05 -14.49 8.39
C TRP A 52 -3.75 -15.86 8.98
N CYS A 53 -4.48 -16.27 10.02
CA CYS A 53 -4.48 -17.65 10.50
C CYS A 53 -4.87 -18.64 9.39
N ARG A 54 -5.93 -18.36 8.62
CA ARG A 54 -6.38 -19.20 7.50
C ARG A 54 -5.38 -19.26 6.34
N MET A 55 -4.56 -18.23 6.18
CA MET A 55 -3.44 -18.20 5.23
C MET A 55 -2.23 -19.04 5.71
N GLY A 56 -2.33 -19.66 6.88
CA GLY A 56 -1.30 -20.52 7.45
C GLY A 56 -0.26 -19.77 8.26
N PHE A 57 -0.61 -18.62 8.88
CA PHE A 57 0.27 -17.94 9.82
C PHE A 57 0.50 -18.78 11.08
N THR A 58 1.77 -19.02 11.43
CA THR A 58 2.14 -19.95 12.51
C THR A 58 2.67 -19.28 13.78
N ARG A 59 2.83 -17.95 13.81
CA ARG A 59 3.41 -17.23 14.96
C ARG A 59 2.35 -16.60 15.87
N HIS A 60 2.80 -16.01 16.98
CA HIS A 60 1.97 -15.23 17.89
C HIS A 60 1.30 -14.04 17.18
N LEU A 61 -0.03 -13.91 17.32
CA LEU A 61 -0.86 -12.91 16.62
C LEU A 61 -0.61 -11.45 17.02
N ASN A 62 -0.04 -11.22 18.20
CA ASN A 62 0.36 -9.86 18.62
C ASN A 62 1.86 -9.62 18.40
N GLY A 63 2.52 -10.47 17.62
CA GLY A 63 3.94 -10.34 17.28
C GLY A 63 4.16 -9.77 15.89
N LYS A 64 5.41 -9.87 15.42
CA LYS A 64 5.78 -9.44 14.07
C LYS A 64 5.25 -10.38 13.00
N TYR A 65 4.69 -9.78 11.96
CA TYR A 65 4.10 -10.43 10.82
C TYR A 65 5.11 -10.65 9.70
N LEU A 66 5.84 -11.75 9.78
CA LEU A 66 6.88 -12.10 8.82
C LEU A 66 6.33 -12.97 7.69
N LYS A 67 6.62 -12.62 6.42
CA LYS A 67 6.13 -13.35 5.23
C LYS A 67 6.54 -14.83 5.20
N THR A 68 7.66 -15.18 5.85
CA THR A 68 8.15 -16.56 5.97
C THR A 68 7.25 -17.46 6.81
N MET A 69 6.37 -16.89 7.62
CA MET A 69 5.52 -17.62 8.57
C MET A 69 4.16 -18.03 7.98
N PHE A 70 3.95 -17.80 6.68
CA PHE A 70 2.75 -18.16 5.93
C PHE A 70 2.98 -19.39 5.07
N SER A 71 1.90 -20.04 4.66
CA SER A 71 2.00 -21.11 3.67
C SER A 71 2.54 -20.60 2.32
N PRO A 72 3.18 -21.45 1.50
CA PRO A 72 3.92 -21.04 0.30
C PRO A 72 3.17 -20.09 -0.67
N PRO A 73 1.90 -20.31 -1.04
CA PRO A 73 1.20 -19.42 -1.98
C PRO A 73 1.01 -18.02 -1.39
N TYR A 74 0.64 -17.93 -0.11
CA TYR A 74 0.43 -16.64 0.55
C TYR A 74 1.74 -15.95 0.91
N LYS A 75 2.80 -16.70 1.21
CA LYS A 75 4.15 -16.15 1.35
C LYS A 75 4.59 -15.41 0.08
N PHE A 76 4.34 -16.00 -1.09
CA PHE A 76 4.65 -15.37 -2.37
C PHE A 76 3.81 -14.10 -2.59
N LEU A 77 2.50 -14.15 -2.34
CA LEU A 77 1.62 -12.99 -2.43
C LEU A 77 2.09 -11.84 -1.53
N ILE A 78 2.33 -12.11 -0.25
CA ILE A 78 2.80 -11.12 0.73
C ILE A 78 4.13 -10.52 0.27
N ASN A 79 5.04 -11.35 -0.25
CA ASN A 79 6.30 -10.87 -0.81
C ASN A 79 6.08 -9.84 -1.93
N CYS A 80 5.20 -10.14 -2.90
CA CYS A 80 4.90 -9.23 -3.99
C CYS A 80 4.33 -7.89 -3.49
N VAL A 81 3.34 -7.94 -2.58
CA VAL A 81 2.70 -6.72 -2.07
C VAL A 81 3.68 -5.89 -1.23
N VAL A 82 4.46 -6.52 -0.35
CA VAL A 82 5.45 -5.81 0.46
C VAL A 82 6.52 -5.16 -0.43
N HIS A 83 7.00 -5.83 -1.48
CA HIS A 83 7.97 -5.24 -2.39
C HIS A 83 7.39 -4.11 -3.25
N ALA A 84 6.12 -4.18 -3.62
CA ALA A 84 5.46 -3.16 -4.43
C ALA A 84 5.10 -1.91 -3.63
N LEU A 85 4.65 -2.07 -2.38
CA LEU A 85 4.02 -0.99 -1.61
C LEU A 85 4.84 -0.51 -0.41
N SER A 86 5.86 -1.26 0.02
CA SER A 86 6.70 -0.83 1.14
C SER A 86 7.60 0.33 0.71
N HIS A 87 7.43 1.48 1.35
CA HIS A 87 8.29 2.65 1.21
C HIS A 87 9.66 2.51 1.92
N ARG A 88 9.99 1.32 2.46
CA ARG A 88 11.20 1.10 3.25
C ARG A 88 12.37 0.69 2.37
N LYS A 89 13.57 1.19 2.67
CA LYS A 89 14.83 0.76 2.02
C LYS A 89 15.29 -0.66 2.42
N GLY A 90 14.57 -1.35 3.31
CA GLY A 90 14.91 -2.68 3.82
C GLY A 90 13.79 -3.29 4.67
N ALA A 91 14.05 -4.46 5.25
CA ALA A 91 13.08 -5.22 6.06
C ALA A 91 11.79 -5.60 5.31
N TYR A 92 11.92 -6.02 4.03
CA TYR A 92 10.83 -6.54 3.19
C TYR A 92 10.25 -7.88 3.66
N ASP A 93 10.66 -8.37 4.82
CA ASP A 93 10.15 -9.59 5.42
C ASP A 93 8.99 -9.30 6.36
N GLU A 94 8.90 -8.09 6.92
CA GLU A 94 7.88 -7.68 7.88
C GLU A 94 6.75 -6.89 7.19
N THR A 95 5.51 -7.25 7.52
CA THR A 95 4.32 -6.59 7.00
C THR A 95 3.85 -5.53 7.99
N SER A 96 3.61 -4.30 7.52
CA SER A 96 2.99 -3.22 8.31
C SER A 96 1.46 -3.29 8.26
N ASP A 97 0.79 -2.71 9.25
CA ASP A 97 -0.67 -2.77 9.42
C ASP A 97 -1.46 -2.35 8.17
N TYR A 98 -1.05 -1.29 7.46
CA TYR A 98 -1.72 -0.88 6.21
C TYR A 98 -1.57 -1.93 5.10
N ILE A 99 -0.40 -2.57 4.98
CA ILE A 99 -0.19 -3.66 4.02
C ILE A 99 -1.02 -4.87 4.44
N MET A 100 -1.20 -5.10 5.74
CA MET A 100 -2.09 -6.15 6.23
C MET A 100 -3.53 -5.93 5.79
N ASN A 101 -4.03 -4.68 5.87
CA ASN A 101 -5.37 -4.34 5.39
C ASN A 101 -5.50 -4.55 3.88
N ILE A 102 -4.54 -4.09 3.09
CA ILE A 102 -4.52 -4.28 1.62
C ILE A 102 -4.54 -5.75 1.25
N ILE A 103 -3.66 -6.57 1.86
CA ILE A 103 -3.63 -8.03 1.61
C ILE A 103 -4.96 -8.66 2.00
N THR A 104 -5.55 -8.24 3.12
CA THR A 104 -6.83 -8.77 3.58
C THR A 104 -7.95 -8.47 2.59
N CYS A 105 -8.05 -7.25 2.09
CA CYS A 105 -9.02 -6.88 1.06
C CYS A 105 -8.75 -7.62 -0.26
N LEU A 106 -7.48 -7.74 -0.67
CA LEU A 106 -7.11 -8.43 -1.89
C LEU A 106 -7.51 -9.92 -1.85
N VAL A 107 -7.22 -10.62 -0.75
CA VAL A 107 -7.54 -12.04 -0.60
C VAL A 107 -9.05 -12.27 -0.47
N LEU A 108 -9.77 -11.35 0.17
CA LEU A 108 -11.23 -11.43 0.34
C LEU A 108 -12.01 -10.83 -0.84
N ASN A 109 -11.32 -10.28 -1.85
CA ASN A 109 -11.91 -9.55 -2.96
C ASN A 109 -12.88 -8.44 -2.49
N MET A 110 -12.46 -7.67 -1.49
CA MET A 110 -13.19 -6.54 -0.94
C MET A 110 -12.62 -5.21 -1.47
N PRO A 111 -13.46 -4.17 -1.60
CA PRO A 111 -12.97 -2.85 -1.93
C PRO A 111 -12.05 -2.31 -0.80
N TYR A 112 -11.10 -1.46 -1.18
CA TYR A 112 -10.15 -0.84 -0.26
C TYR A 112 -9.73 0.52 -0.80
N ASN A 113 -9.78 1.53 0.06
CA ASN A 113 -9.32 2.88 -0.29
C ASN A 113 -7.81 2.97 -0.05
N VAL A 114 -7.05 3.08 -1.14
CA VAL A 114 -5.57 3.16 -1.15
C VAL A 114 -5.10 4.61 -0.94
N SER A 115 -6.01 5.58 -1.11
CA SER A 115 -5.75 7.01 -1.16
C SER A 115 -5.57 7.68 0.20
#